data_AF-A0A958V488-F1
#
_entry.id   AF-A0A958V488-F1
#
_cell.length_a   1.000
_cell.length_b   1.000
_cell.length_c   1.000
_cell.angle_alpha   90.00
_cell.angle_beta   90.00
_cell.angle_gamma   90.00
#
_symmetry.space_group_name_H-M   'P 1'
#
loop_
_entity.id
_entity.type
_entity.pdbx_description
1 polymer ?
#
loop_
_entity_poly.entity_id
_entity_poly.type
_entity_poly.pdbx_seq_one_letter_code
_entity_poly.pdbx_strand_id
1 'polypeptide(L)' 'GFPFPIKISMSSPNEDVFEDDNIITALLTQVFQFSRLYWKSLKPQNVPITIRYPEMVAQLVPRFQNNIKEEAKNKLWFL' A
#
# COMPACT_ATOMS: atom_id res chain seq x y z
N GLY A 1 -12.21 17.81 10.44
CA GLY A 1 -12.43 17.53 9.00
C GLY A 1 -13.21 16.25 8.86
N PHE A 2 -13.99 16.09 7.78
CA PHE A 2 -14.70 14.85 7.50
C PHE A 2 -13.70 13.74 7.13
N PRO A 3 -13.83 12.51 7.68
CA PRO A 3 -12.98 11.41 7.28
C PRO A 3 -13.24 11.07 5.81
N PHE A 4 -12.17 10.91 5.02
CA PHE A 4 -12.26 10.43 3.65
C PHE A 4 -12.04 8.90 3.66
N PRO A 5 -13.09 8.08 3.51
CA PRO A 5 -12.97 6.63 3.58
C PRO A 5 -12.30 6.06 2.33
N ILE A 6 -11.63 4.92 2.49
CA ILE A 6 -11.09 4.14 1.38
C ILE A 6 -12.19 3.20 0.89
N LYS A 7 -12.48 3.24 -0.42
CA LYS A 7 -13.33 2.24 -1.06
C LYS A 7 -12.53 0.95 -1.28
N ILE A 8 -13.05 -0.18 -0.80
CA ILE A 8 -12.43 -1.49 -0.92
C ILE A 8 -13.39 -2.41 -1.67
N SER A 9 -12.86 -3.17 -2.63
CA SER A 9 -13.55 -4.26 -3.32
C SER A 9 -12.65 -5.49 -3.28
N MET A 10 -13.23 -6.65 -2.98
CA MET A 10 -12.50 -7.92 -2.93
C MET A 10 -12.90 -8.77 -4.14
N SER A 11 -11.94 -9.47 -4.71
CA SER A 11 -12.14 -10.39 -5.84
C SER A 11 -11.14 -11.53 -5.73
N SER A 12 -11.57 -12.74 -6.07
CA SER A 12 -10.77 -13.96 -6.00
C SER A 12 -11.11 -14.82 -7.22
N PRO A 13 -10.13 -15.53 -7.82
CA PRO A 13 -10.41 -16.54 -8.83
C PRO A 13 -11.22 -17.73 -8.28
N ASN A 14 -11.21 -17.92 -6.97
CA ASN A 14 -12.03 -18.90 -6.27
C ASN A 14 -13.11 -18.16 -5.47
N GLU A 15 -14.37 -18.30 -5.88
CA GLU A 15 -15.50 -17.54 -5.34
C GLU A 15 -15.83 -17.90 -3.89
N ASP A 16 -15.60 -19.16 -3.49
CA ASP A 16 -15.94 -19.68 -2.15
C ASP A 16 -15.06 -19.07 -1.03
N VAL A 17 -13.95 -18.42 -1.39
CA VAL A 17 -12.97 -17.85 -0.44
C VAL A 17 -13.59 -16.75 0.43
N PHE A 18 -14.63 -16.07 -0.05
CA PHE A 18 -15.27 -14.98 0.68
C PHE A 18 -16.53 -15.41 1.45
N GLU A 19 -16.83 -16.70 1.53
CA GLU A 19 -17.89 -17.22 2.42
C GLU A 19 -17.44 -17.21 3.89
N ASP A 20 -16.13 -17.22 4.15
CA ASP A 20 -15.58 -17.12 5.50
C ASP A 20 -15.33 -15.65 5.90
N ASP A 21 -16.18 -15.14 6.79
CA ASP A 21 -16.08 -13.79 7.36
C ASP A 21 -14.71 -13.51 8.03
N ASN A 22 -14.00 -14.54 8.49
CA ASN A 22 -12.67 -14.38 9.07
C ASN A 22 -11.65 -13.92 8.01
N ILE A 23 -11.79 -14.40 6.77
CA ILE A 23 -10.92 -14.01 5.66
C ILE A 23 -11.16 -12.53 5.31
N ILE A 24 -12.44 -12.13 5.19
CA ILE A 24 -12.82 -10.73 4.92
C ILE A 24 -12.25 -9.81 6.03
N THR A 25 -12.45 -10.19 7.29
CA THR A 25 -11.97 -9.42 8.45
C THR A 25 -10.44 -9.32 8.47
N ALA A 26 -9.73 -10.40 8.16
CA ALA A 26 -8.28 -10.42 8.08
C ALA A 26 -7.75 -9.50 6.97
N LEU A 27 -8.37 -9.51 5.79
CA LEU A 27 -7.99 -8.64 4.67
C LEU A 27 -8.25 -7.16 4.99
N LEU A 28 -9.40 -6.83 5.58
CA LEU A 28 -9.68 -5.45 6.02
C LEU A 28 -8.68 -4.99 7.08
N THR A 29 -8.37 -5.87 8.04
CA THR A 29 -7.38 -5.60 9.09
C THR A 29 -5.99 -5.35 8.48
N GLN A 30 -5.60 -6.13 7.47
CA GLN A 30 -4.34 -5.93 6.76
C GLN A 30 -4.29 -4.56 6.06
N VAL A 31 -5.35 -4.15 5.35
CA VAL A 31 -5.43 -2.82 4.72
C VAL A 31 -5.30 -1.69 5.75
N PHE A 32 -5.96 -1.84 6.90
CA PHE A 32 -5.85 -0.90 8.00
C PHE A 32 -4.42 -0.85 8.59
N GLN A 33 -3.78 -2.00 8.81
CA GLN A 33 -2.41 -2.09 9.29
C GLN A 33 -1.42 -1.44 8.31
N PHE A 34 -1.55 -1.70 7.01
CA PHE A 34 -0.72 -1.07 5.98
C PHE A 34 -0.91 0.44 5.89
N SER A 35 -2.08 0.96 6.26
CA SER A 35 -2.29 2.42 6.33
C SER A 35 -1.50 3.07 7.48
N ARG A 36 -1.06 2.28 8.47
CA ARG A 36 -0.29 2.77 9.62
C ARG A 36 1.22 2.53 9.52
N LEU A 37 1.69 1.78 8.51
CA LEU A 37 3.10 1.44 8.35
C LEU A 37 3.89 2.52 7.57
N TYR A 38 3.64 3.81 7.82
CA TYR A 38 4.25 4.88 7.04
C TYR A 38 5.58 5.36 7.66
N TRP A 39 6.70 5.09 6.98
CA TRP A 39 8.03 5.38 7.54
C TRP A 39 8.57 6.79 7.19
N LYS A 40 7.94 7.52 6.27
CA LYS A 40 8.36 8.90 5.94
C LYS A 40 7.93 9.94 7.00
N SER A 41 6.88 9.65 7.78
CA SER A 41 6.36 10.60 8.77
C SER A 41 5.73 9.88 9.96
N LEU A 42 5.77 10.52 11.12
CA LEU A 42 5.03 10.11 12.31
C LEU A 42 3.51 10.36 12.18
N LYS A 43 3.10 11.22 11.24
CA LYS A 43 1.67 11.46 10.97
C LYS A 43 1.10 10.26 10.19
N PRO A 44 -0.02 9.66 10.67
CA PRO A 44 -0.64 8.56 9.95
C PRO A 44 -1.13 9.04 8.59
N GLN A 45 -1.07 8.15 7.61
CA GLN A 45 -1.66 8.39 6.30
C GLN A 45 -2.85 7.46 6.09
N ASN A 46 -3.97 8.00 5.59
CA ASN A 46 -5.21 7.23 5.41
C ASN A 46 -5.18 6.42 4.10
N VAL A 47 -4.00 5.97 3.66
CA VAL A 47 -3.78 5.19 2.44
C VAL A 47 -2.74 4.12 2.74
N PRO A 48 -2.98 2.85 2.40
CA PRO A 48 -2.04 1.78 2.66
C PRO A 48 -0.72 1.98 1.90
N ILE A 49 0.39 1.61 2.53
CA ILE A 49 1.71 1.73 1.91
C ILE A 49 1.85 0.96 0.59
N THR A 50 1.05 -0.10 0.41
CA THR A 50 0.98 -0.87 -0.84
C THR A 50 0.50 -0.04 -2.03
N ILE A 51 -0.15 1.10 -1.79
CA ILE A 51 -0.51 2.09 -2.82
C ILE A 51 0.47 3.28 -2.76
N ARG A 52 0.74 3.80 -1.56
CA ARG A 52 1.53 5.02 -1.36
C ARG A 52 2.98 4.89 -1.82
N TYR A 53 3.65 3.77 -1.54
CA TYR A 53 5.06 3.61 -1.91
C TYR A 53 5.26 3.45 -3.42
N PRO A 54 4.49 2.61 -4.15
CA PRO A 54 4.52 2.60 -5.60
C PRO A 54 4.23 3.96 -6.24
N GLU A 55 3.30 4.73 -5.68
CA GLU A 55 3.01 6.10 -6.14
C GLU A 55 4.25 7.01 -6.01
N MET A 56 4.96 6.96 -4.88
CA MET A 56 6.20 7.73 -4.69
C MET A 56 7.28 7.33 -5.69
N VAL A 57 7.44 6.03 -5.93
CA VAL A 57 8.36 5.49 -6.95
C VAL A 57 7.96 6.00 -8.33
N ALA A 58 6.68 5.90 -8.71
CA ALA A 58 6.17 6.33 -10.01
C ALA A 58 6.37 7.84 -10.25
N GLN A 59 6.36 8.67 -9.21
CA GLN A 59 6.65 10.10 -9.32
C GLN A 59 8.15 10.41 -9.48
N LEU A 60 9.03 9.59 -8.89
CA LEU A 60 10.48 9.83 -8.87
C LEU A 60 11.20 9.22 -10.07
N VAL A 61 10.89 7.97 -10.41
CA VAL A 61 11.59 7.20 -11.46
C VAL A 61 11.68 7.93 -12.81
N PRO A 62 10.62 8.60 -13.30
CA PRO A 62 10.70 9.33 -14.58
C PRO A 62 11.74 10.46 -14.61
N ARG A 63 12.25 10.90 -13.46
CA ARG A 63 13.27 11.96 -13.36
C ARG A 63 14.69 11.41 -13.41
N PHE A 64 14.87 10.09 -13.33
CA PHE A 64 16.19 9.48 -13.38
C PHE A 64 16.64 9.31 -14.82
N GLN A 65 17.88 9.73 -15.10
CA GLN A 65 18.51 9.55 -16.42
C GLN A 65 19.07 8.14 -16.60
N ASN A 66 19.30 7.42 -15.49
CA ASN A 66 19.90 6.09 -15.45
C ASN A 66 18.97 5.11 -14.74
N ASN A 67 19.19 3.82 -14.99
CA ASN A 67 18.46 2.76 -14.30
C ASN A 67 18.76 2.75 -12.79
N ILE A 68 17.77 2.30 -12.01
CA ILE A 68 17.94 2.06 -10.58
C ILE A 68 18.94 0.92 -10.39
N LYS A 69 19.95 1.13 -9.53
CA LYS A 69 20.96 0.11 -9.23
C LYS A 69 20.33 -1.08 -8.49
N GLU A 70 20.87 -2.27 -8.72
CA GLU A 70 20.37 -3.51 -8.10
C GLU A 70 20.38 -3.46 -6.57
N GLU A 71 21.36 -2.81 -5.95
CA GLU A 71 21.46 -2.70 -4.48
C GLU A 71 20.35 -1.83 -3.87
N ALA A 72 19.61 -1.07 -4.69
CA ALA A 72 18.49 -0.24 -4.25
C ALA A 72 17.18 -1.04 -4.14
N LYS A 73 17.08 -2.25 -4.72
CA LYS A 73 15.85 -3.07 -4.68
C LYS A 73 15.40 -3.42 -3.25
N ASN A 74 16.35 -3.56 -2.33
CA ASN A 74 16.10 -3.89 -0.93
C ASN A 74 16.15 -2.66 0.00
N LYS A 75 16.09 -1.45 -0.56
CA LYS A 75 16.16 -0.19 0.18
C LYS A 75 14.97 0.70 -0.14
N LEU A 76 14.57 1.51 0.83
CA LEU A 76 13.48 2.47 0.69
C LEU A 76 14.00 3.84 0.25
N TRP A 77 14.77 3.84 -0.84
CA TRP A 77 15.44 5.04 -1.37
C TRP A 77 14.48 6.16 -1.80
N PHE A 78 13.19 5.82 -2.00
CA PHE A 78 12.15 6.73 -2.44
C PHE A 78 11.47 7.50 -1.29
N LEU A 79 11.76 7.17 -0.02
CA LEU A 79 11.17 7.85 1.13
C LEU A 79 11.53 9.33 1.20
#